data_AF-A0A3C0VG92-F1
#
_entry.id   AF-A0A3C0VG92-F1
#
_cell.length_a   1.000
_cell.length_b   1.000
_cell.length_c   1.000
_cell.angle_alpha   90.00
_cell.angle_beta   90.00
_cell.angle_gamma   90.00
#
_symmetry.space_group_name_H-M   'P 1'
#
loop_
_entity.id
_entity.type
_entity.pdbx_description
1 polymer ?
#
loop_
_entity_poly.entity_id
_entity_poly.type
_entity_poly.pdbx_seq_one_letter_code
_entity_poly.pdbx_strand_id
1 'polypeptide(L)'
;MVIAGNSIGGSTFDGVLAERATDSGCCPEALAGEGRACNKPAEITYSAGVRFVPGSANGDGRLDIADGIFILNALFRGGRAIPCMKAADANGDCQVDATDAVYIIYYQFLDGPAPVNGIGCQVISNDVCPDLPCDVQESCQA
;
A
#
# COMPACT_ATOMS: atom_id res chain seq x y z
N MET A 1 31.18 -13.31 8.43
CA MET A 1 30.70 -13.99 7.21
C MET A 1 29.32 -13.44 6.91
N VAL A 2 29.25 -12.48 5.99
CA VAL A 2 28.00 -11.95 5.43
C VAL A 2 28.22 -12.01 3.93
N ILE A 3 27.37 -12.76 3.23
CA ILE A 3 27.52 -13.01 1.79
C ILE A 3 26.92 -11.84 1.02
N ALA A 4 27.66 -11.36 0.03
CA ALA A 4 27.33 -10.25 -0.85
C ALA A 4 26.06 -10.50 -1.69
N GLY A 5 25.28 -9.44 -1.93
CA GLY A 5 24.24 -9.37 -2.95
C GLY A 5 24.36 -8.05 -3.71
N ASN A 6 24.39 -8.13 -5.05
CA ASN A 6 24.79 -7.08 -5.99
C ASN A 6 23.78 -5.92 -6.12
N SER A 7 24.26 -4.68 -6.11
CA SER A 7 23.53 -3.47 -6.53
C SER A 7 23.44 -3.37 -8.05
N ILE A 8 22.25 -3.10 -8.59
CA ILE A 8 22.05 -2.70 -9.98
C ILE A 8 22.07 -1.17 -10.12
N GLY A 9 22.78 -0.68 -11.13
CA GLY A 9 23.04 0.74 -11.38
C GLY A 9 21.80 1.52 -11.82
N GLY A 10 21.79 2.83 -11.50
CA GLY A 10 20.67 3.75 -11.71
C GLY A 10 20.32 4.03 -13.19
N SER A 11 19.04 4.33 -13.40
CA SER A 11 18.51 4.88 -14.65
C SER A 11 18.20 6.37 -14.47
N THR A 12 18.78 7.19 -15.35
CA THR A 12 18.49 8.61 -15.53
C THR A 12 17.10 8.80 -16.14
N PHE A 13 16.20 9.49 -15.43
CA PHE A 13 15.03 10.12 -16.04
C PHE A 13 15.20 11.63 -15.97
N ASP A 14 15.71 12.19 -17.06
CA ASP A 14 15.57 13.61 -17.37
C ASP A 14 14.11 13.87 -17.72
N GLY A 15 13.44 14.75 -16.97
CA GLY A 15 12.18 15.31 -17.45
C GLY A 15 11.11 15.69 -16.43
N VAL A 16 11.43 16.12 -15.20
CA VAL A 16 10.54 17.07 -14.49
C VAL A 16 11.41 18.05 -13.71
N LEU A 17 11.23 19.33 -14.02
CA LEU A 17 11.87 20.46 -13.38
C LEU A 17 11.56 20.47 -11.87
N ALA A 18 12.52 20.09 -11.05
CA ALA A 18 12.58 20.45 -9.63
C ALA A 18 13.90 21.17 -9.38
N GLU A 19 14.06 22.35 -10.00
CA GLU A 19 15.12 23.27 -9.61
C GLU A 19 14.93 23.70 -8.16
N ARG A 20 15.97 23.48 -7.36
CA ARG A 20 16.25 24.06 -6.03
C ARG A 20 15.30 23.71 -4.87
N ALA A 21 15.61 22.60 -4.21
CA ALA A 21 15.55 22.55 -2.75
C ALA A 21 16.95 22.86 -2.17
N THR A 22 17.36 24.13 -2.22
CA THR A 22 18.37 24.68 -1.29
C THR A 22 17.61 25.21 -0.07
N ASP A 23 17.21 24.32 0.83
CA ASP A 23 16.87 24.74 2.18
C ASP A 23 17.31 23.67 3.18
N SER A 24 18.59 23.75 3.53
CA SER A 24 19.29 23.63 4.82
C SER A 24 18.66 22.93 6.05
N GLY A 25 17.55 22.19 5.95
CA GLY A 25 16.81 21.71 7.13
C GLY A 25 16.95 20.23 7.49
N CYS A 26 17.44 19.36 6.60
CA CYS A 26 17.28 17.90 6.78
C CYS A 26 18.46 17.16 7.44
N CYS A 27 19.55 17.84 7.84
CA CYS A 27 20.64 17.19 8.58
C CYS A 27 21.21 18.18 9.61
N PRO A 28 20.97 18.02 10.93
CA PRO A 28 21.83 18.66 11.91
C PRO A 28 23.24 18.08 11.75
N GLU A 29 24.25 18.95 11.73
CA GLU A 29 25.66 18.66 11.40
C GLU A 29 26.33 17.60 12.32
N ALA A 30 25.62 17.12 13.34
CA ALA A 30 26.13 16.23 14.39
C ALA A 30 26.30 14.75 14.00
N LEU A 31 25.94 14.31 12.79
CA LEU A 31 26.03 12.89 12.38
C LEU A 31 26.88 12.63 11.12
N ALA A 32 27.57 13.64 10.59
CA ALA A 32 28.39 13.52 9.38
C ALA A 32 29.73 12.74 9.58
N GLY A 33 30.01 12.24 10.78
CA GLY A 33 31.30 11.62 11.14
C GLY A 33 31.39 10.10 11.04
N GLU A 34 30.27 9.37 10.88
CA GLU A 34 30.26 7.89 10.91
C GLU A 34 29.74 7.24 9.62
N GLY A 35 29.99 7.87 8.46
CA GLY A 35 29.72 7.25 7.16
C GLY A 35 28.24 7.01 6.84
N ARG A 36 27.33 7.77 7.45
CA ARG A 36 25.88 7.72 7.13
C ARG A 36 25.54 8.87 6.19
N ALA A 37 25.29 8.55 4.92
CA ALA A 37 24.76 9.49 3.97
C ALA A 37 23.32 9.86 4.35
N CYS A 38 23.01 11.16 4.43
CA CYS A 38 21.65 11.67 4.37
C CYS A 38 21.12 11.40 2.96
N ASN A 39 20.66 10.18 2.74
CA ASN A 39 20.02 9.77 1.51
C ASN A 39 18.68 10.52 1.40
N LYS A 40 18.47 11.09 0.21
CA LYS A 40 17.20 11.55 -0.35
C LYS A 40 16.00 10.67 0.14
N PRO A 41 14.82 11.26 0.41
CA PRO A 41 13.69 10.57 1.05
C PRO A 41 13.37 9.22 0.40
N ALA A 42 13.07 8.25 1.25
CA ALA A 42 12.81 6.86 0.92
C ALA A 42 11.76 6.73 -0.19
N GLU A 43 12.19 6.27 -1.37
CA GLU A 43 11.32 5.56 -2.28
C GLU A 43 11.50 4.07 -1.96
N ILE A 44 10.55 3.50 -1.23
CA ILE A 44 10.48 2.06 -0.91
C ILE A 44 9.01 1.67 -1.03
N THR A 45 8.56 0.58 -1.68
CA THR A 45 9.19 -0.42 -2.56
C THR A 45 8.03 -1.24 -3.13
N TYR A 46 8.19 -1.73 -4.35
CA TYR A 46 7.37 -2.75 -4.98
C TYR A 46 7.09 -3.93 -4.03
N SER A 47 5.85 -4.13 -3.60
CA SER A 47 5.47 -5.15 -2.61
C SER A 47 5.22 -6.53 -3.25
N ALA A 48 6.08 -6.96 -4.18
CA ALA A 48 6.04 -8.34 -4.66
C ALA A 48 6.25 -9.29 -3.48
N GLY A 49 5.31 -10.18 -3.23
CA GLY A 49 5.35 -11.11 -2.10
C GLY A 49 4.56 -10.68 -0.86
N VAL A 50 3.98 -9.47 -0.85
CA VAL A 50 3.05 -9.05 0.21
C VAL A 50 1.76 -9.84 0.13
N ARG A 51 1.29 -10.27 1.30
CA ARG A 51 0.07 -11.04 1.49
C ARG A 51 -1.04 -10.15 2.04
N PHE A 52 -2.21 -10.24 1.41
CA PHE A 52 -3.41 -9.53 1.83
C PHE A 52 -4.66 -10.33 1.44
N VAL A 53 -5.78 -10.02 2.07
CA VAL A 53 -7.10 -10.55 1.71
C VAL A 53 -7.85 -9.44 0.97
N PRO A 54 -8.09 -9.57 -0.35
CA PRO A 54 -8.86 -8.59 -1.09
C PRO A 54 -10.24 -8.37 -0.45
N GLY A 55 -10.61 -7.11 -0.29
CA GLY A 55 -11.82 -6.67 0.37
C GLY A 55 -11.78 -6.69 1.91
N SER A 56 -10.74 -7.24 2.57
CA SER A 56 -10.59 -7.15 4.04
C SER A 56 -10.05 -5.79 4.45
N ALA A 57 -10.86 -4.74 4.31
CA ALA A 57 -10.46 -3.37 4.58
C ALA A 57 -10.18 -3.11 6.08
N ASN A 58 -10.79 -3.88 6.99
CA ASN A 58 -10.58 -3.70 8.42
C ASN A 58 -9.31 -4.43 8.95
N GLY A 59 -8.69 -5.29 8.12
CA GLY A 59 -7.48 -6.05 8.45
C GLY A 59 -7.67 -7.36 9.22
N ASP A 60 -8.90 -7.82 9.44
CA ASP A 60 -9.18 -9.05 10.21
C ASP A 60 -9.00 -10.35 9.41
N GLY A 61 -8.68 -10.24 8.11
CA GLY A 61 -8.42 -11.35 7.20
C GLY A 61 -9.68 -12.06 6.72
N ARG A 62 -10.84 -11.48 6.97
CA ARG A 62 -12.13 -11.92 6.43
C ARG A 62 -12.65 -10.87 5.48
N LEU A 63 -13.42 -11.32 4.50
CA LEU A 63 -14.20 -10.48 3.62
C LEU A 63 -15.65 -10.55 4.08
N ASP A 64 -16.13 -9.49 4.72
CA ASP A 64 -17.52 -9.37 5.14
C ASP A 64 -18.07 -7.93 5.05
N ILE A 65 -19.31 -7.72 5.52
CA ILE A 65 -19.94 -6.39 5.44
C ILE A 65 -19.24 -5.34 6.31
N ALA A 66 -18.56 -5.76 7.38
CA ALA A 66 -17.86 -4.86 8.25
C ALA A 66 -16.75 -4.12 7.50
N ASP A 67 -16.16 -4.73 6.46
CA ASP A 67 -15.16 -4.08 5.61
C ASP A 67 -15.72 -2.89 4.82
N GLY A 68 -16.87 -3.07 4.17
CA GLY A 68 -17.54 -1.97 3.46
C GLY A 68 -17.92 -0.83 4.42
N ILE A 69 -18.43 -1.18 5.61
CA ILE A 69 -18.73 -0.18 6.66
C ILE A 69 -17.45 0.50 7.16
N PHE A 70 -16.34 -0.23 7.26
CA PHE A 70 -15.05 0.29 7.70
C PHE A 70 -14.50 1.33 6.72
N ILE A 71 -14.57 1.08 5.41
CA ILE A 71 -14.21 2.06 4.37
C ILE A 71 -15.03 3.34 4.51
N LEU A 72 -16.37 3.23 4.62
CA LEU A 72 -17.23 4.40 4.79
C LEU A 72 -16.93 5.19 6.07
N ASN A 73 -16.59 4.50 7.16
CA ASN A 73 -16.16 5.14 8.41
C ASN A 73 -14.85 5.91 8.24
N ALA A 74 -13.86 5.31 7.57
CA ALA A 74 -12.57 5.95 7.32
C ALA A 74 -12.74 7.20 6.44
N LEU A 75 -13.55 7.13 5.37
CA LEU A 75 -13.74 8.22 4.42
C LEU A 75 -14.58 9.38 4.97
N PHE A 76 -15.68 9.09 5.67
CA PHE A 76 -16.70 10.11 5.98
C PHE A 76 -16.84 10.45 7.45
N ARG A 77 -16.32 9.62 8.36
CA ARG A 77 -16.49 9.80 9.81
C ARG A 77 -15.18 9.97 10.57
N GLY A 78 -14.05 10.08 9.86
CA GLY A 78 -12.73 10.17 10.50
C GLY A 78 -12.41 8.94 11.33
N GLY A 79 -12.84 7.76 10.85
CA GLY A 79 -12.55 6.47 11.47
C GLY A 79 -11.06 6.15 11.47
N ARG A 80 -10.72 4.95 11.96
CA ARG A 80 -9.34 4.45 11.89
C ARG A 80 -8.88 4.40 10.42
N ALA A 81 -7.61 4.73 10.20
CA ALA A 81 -6.99 4.59 8.89
C ALA A 81 -7.04 3.12 8.42
N ILE A 82 -7.19 2.95 7.11
CA ILE A 82 -7.23 1.64 6.48
C ILE A 82 -5.82 1.02 6.54
N PRO A 83 -5.66 -0.19 7.12
CA PRO A 83 -4.35 -0.81 7.31
C PRO A 83 -3.70 -1.26 6.00
N CYS A 84 -4.48 -1.63 4.98
CA CYS A 84 -3.99 -2.04 3.67
C CYS A 84 -4.90 -1.45 2.60
N MET A 85 -4.42 -0.43 1.89
CA MET A 85 -5.21 0.26 0.86
C MET A 85 -5.48 -0.64 -0.34
N LYS A 86 -4.54 -1.56 -0.67
CA LYS A 86 -4.77 -2.58 -1.71
C LYS A 86 -5.85 -3.59 -1.37
N ALA A 87 -6.10 -3.86 -0.08
CA ALA A 87 -7.21 -4.69 0.34
C ALA A 87 -8.54 -3.93 0.24
N ALA A 88 -8.51 -2.60 0.40
CA ALA A 88 -9.71 -1.77 0.32
C ALA A 88 -10.12 -1.42 -1.11
N ASP A 89 -9.21 -1.43 -2.09
CA ASP A 89 -9.52 -1.34 -3.52
C ASP A 89 -10.13 -2.65 -4.01
N ALA A 90 -11.46 -2.78 -3.82
CA ALA A 90 -12.21 -3.98 -4.12
C ALA A 90 -12.62 -4.02 -5.60
N ASN A 91 -12.85 -2.84 -6.20
CA ASN A 91 -13.27 -2.71 -7.58
C ASN A 91 -12.09 -2.72 -8.59
N GLY A 92 -10.85 -2.59 -8.10
CA GLY A 92 -9.61 -2.67 -8.87
C GLY A 92 -9.28 -1.43 -9.70
N ASP A 93 -9.81 -0.26 -9.35
CA ASP A 93 -9.63 0.99 -10.10
C ASP A 93 -8.46 1.86 -9.62
N CYS A 94 -7.66 1.33 -8.67
CA CYS A 94 -6.52 1.98 -8.04
C CYS A 94 -6.87 3.21 -7.19
N GLN A 95 -8.14 3.40 -6.83
CA GLN A 95 -8.59 4.38 -5.85
C GLN A 95 -9.30 3.67 -4.70
N VAL A 96 -9.29 4.29 -3.53
CA VAL A 96 -10.05 3.78 -2.38
C VAL A 96 -11.10 4.82 -2.04
N ASP A 97 -12.34 4.55 -2.43
CA ASP A 97 -13.46 5.46 -2.27
C ASP A 97 -14.77 4.76 -1.86
N ALA A 98 -15.90 5.45 -1.97
CA ALA A 98 -17.19 4.90 -1.57
C ALA A 98 -17.67 3.76 -2.49
N THR A 99 -17.17 3.69 -3.73
CA THR A 99 -17.53 2.66 -4.68
C THR A 99 -16.98 1.30 -4.27
N ASP A 100 -15.81 1.24 -3.63
CA ASP A 100 -15.27 0.01 -3.04
C ASP A 100 -16.15 -0.54 -1.92
N ALA A 101 -16.63 0.35 -1.05
CA ALA A 101 -17.55 -0.03 0.01
C ALA A 101 -18.84 -0.62 -0.55
N VAL A 102 -19.40 0.02 -1.58
CA VAL A 102 -20.60 -0.47 -2.28
C VAL A 102 -20.30 -1.80 -2.98
N TYR A 103 -19.12 -1.96 -3.57
CA TYR A 103 -18.68 -3.18 -4.24
C TYR A 103 -18.66 -4.37 -3.27
N ILE A 104 -18.06 -4.22 -2.09
CA ILE A 104 -18.03 -5.26 -1.05
C ILE A 104 -19.44 -5.61 -0.58
N ILE A 105 -20.29 -4.61 -0.32
CA ILE A 105 -21.67 -4.85 0.13
C ILE A 105 -22.48 -5.57 -0.95
N TYR A 106 -22.29 -5.19 -2.22
CA TYR A 106 -22.94 -5.81 -3.37
C TYR A 106 -22.53 -7.28 -3.52
N TYR A 107 -21.24 -7.59 -3.38
CA TYR A 107 -20.75 -8.97 -3.33
C TYR A 107 -21.39 -9.77 -2.18
N GLN A 108 -21.43 -9.21 -0.97
CA GLN A 108 -21.87 -9.94 0.23
C GLN A 108 -23.39 -10.18 0.32
N PHE A 109 -24.23 -9.32 -0.25
CA PHE A 109 -25.69 -9.42 -0.11
C PHE A 109 -26.47 -9.64 -1.40
N LEU A 110 -25.88 -9.29 -2.54
CA LEU A 110 -26.62 -9.17 -3.81
C LEU A 110 -26.00 -10.00 -4.94
N ASP A 111 -25.18 -10.99 -4.58
CA ASP A 111 -24.51 -11.90 -5.52
C ASP A 111 -23.69 -11.14 -6.58
N GLY A 112 -23.07 -10.04 -6.14
CA GLY A 112 -22.16 -9.25 -6.95
C GLY A 112 -20.88 -10.01 -7.32
N PRO A 113 -20.06 -9.46 -8.23
CA PRO A 113 -18.75 -10.02 -8.52
C PRO A 113 -17.84 -9.98 -7.28
N ALA A 114 -16.99 -10.99 -7.14
CA ALA A 114 -15.94 -11.00 -6.13
C ALA A 114 -14.91 -9.89 -6.37
N PRO A 115 -14.18 -9.42 -5.35
CA PRO A 115 -13.12 -8.43 -5.51
C PRO A 115 -12.12 -8.80 -6.62
N VAL A 116 -11.64 -7.81 -7.37
CA VAL A 116 -10.85 -8.03 -8.60
C VAL A 116 -9.58 -8.85 -8.36
N ASN A 117 -8.98 -8.69 -7.19
CA ASN A 117 -7.75 -9.40 -6.83
C ASN A 117 -8.01 -10.83 -6.30
N GLY A 118 -9.26 -11.31 -6.29
CA GLY A 118 -9.65 -12.66 -5.88
C GLY A 118 -10.26 -12.73 -4.48
N ILE A 119 -10.38 -13.95 -3.95
CA ILE A 119 -10.94 -14.22 -2.62
C ILE A 119 -9.88 -14.92 -1.76
N GLY A 120 -9.86 -14.63 -0.46
CA GLY A 120 -8.95 -15.25 0.50
C GLY A 120 -7.56 -14.63 0.44
N CYS A 121 -6.56 -15.33 0.99
CA CYS A 121 -5.21 -14.80 1.09
C CYS A 121 -4.50 -14.82 -0.27
N GLN A 122 -4.19 -13.63 -0.79
CA GLN A 122 -3.55 -13.41 -2.09
C GLN A 122 -2.16 -12.83 -1.92
N VAL A 123 -1.29 -13.11 -2.89
CA VAL A 123 0.06 -12.54 -2.96
C VAL A 123 0.09 -11.53 -4.10
N ILE A 124 0.64 -10.35 -3.84
CA ILE A 124 0.89 -9.37 -4.90
C ILE A 124 2.00 -9.92 -5.81
N SER A 125 1.62 -10.41 -6.99
CA SER A 125 2.54 -10.91 -8.02
C SER A 125 2.98 -9.83 -9.00
N ASN A 126 2.09 -8.88 -9.28
CA ASN A 126 2.26 -7.79 -10.21
C ASN A 126 1.48 -6.60 -9.66
N ASP A 127 2.19 -5.52 -9.35
CA ASP A 127 1.55 -4.35 -8.78
C ASP A 127 0.92 -3.47 -9.86
N VAL A 128 -0.40 -3.56 -10.00
CA VAL A 128 -1.19 -2.73 -10.93
C VAL A 128 -1.43 -1.33 -10.35
N CYS A 129 -1.48 -1.20 -9.02
CA CYS A 129 -1.81 0.02 -8.31
C CYS A 129 -0.67 0.40 -7.34
N PRO A 130 0.49 0.87 -7.85
CA PRO A 130 1.71 1.07 -7.06
C PRO A 130 1.55 2.12 -5.96
N ASP A 131 0.61 3.05 -6.13
CA ASP A 131 0.37 4.14 -5.18
C ASP A 131 -0.47 3.72 -3.97
N LEU A 132 -1.05 2.51 -3.97
CA LEU A 132 -1.81 1.98 -2.83
C LEU A 132 -0.88 1.22 -1.88
N PRO A 133 -0.61 1.71 -0.65
CA PRO A 133 0.28 1.04 0.29
C PRO A 133 -0.38 -0.20 0.91
N CYS A 134 0.44 -1.24 1.12
CA CYS A 134 0.10 -2.41 1.91
C CYS A 134 1.38 -3.14 2.32
N ASP A 135 1.57 -3.38 3.62
CA ASP A 135 2.76 -4.07 4.13
C ASP A 135 2.56 -5.59 4.16
N VAL A 136 1.69 -6.08 5.04
CA VAL A 136 1.20 -7.45 5.14
C VAL A 136 -0.02 -7.39 6.06
N GLN A 137 -1.10 -8.10 5.72
CA GLN A 137 -2.14 -8.33 6.71
C GLN A 137 -1.71 -9.47 7.63
N GLU A 138 -1.58 -9.20 8.94
CA GLU A 138 -1.18 -10.19 9.95
C GLU A 138 -2.06 -11.44 9.92
N SER A 139 -3.33 -11.26 9.56
CA SER A 139 -4.36 -12.30 9.40
C SER A 139 -4.22 -13.16 8.13
N CYS A 140 -3.33 -12.79 7.21
CA CYS A 140 -2.99 -13.50 5.97
C CYS A 140 -1.58 -14.14 6.04
N GLN A 141 -1.02 -14.29 7.25
CA GLN A 141 0.26 -14.97 7.46
C GLN A 141 0.03 -16.49 7.53
N ALA A 142 0.90 -17.25 6.86
CA ALA A 142 0.85 -18.73 6.79
C ALA A 142 1.31 -19.38 8.09
#